data_AF-A0A1R2AMW8-F1
#
_entry.id   AF-A0A1R2AMW8-F1
#
_cell.length_a   1.000
_cell.length_b   1.000
_cell.length_c   1.000
_cell.angle_alpha   90.00
_cell.angle_beta   90.00
_cell.angle_gamma   90.00
#
_symmetry.space_group_name_H-M   'P 1'
#
loop_
_entity.id
_entity.type
_entity.pdbx_description
1 polymer ?
#
loop_
_entity_poly.entity_id
_entity_poly.type
_entity_poly.pdbx_seq_one_letter_code
_entity_poly.pdbx_strand_id
1 'polypeptide(L)'
;MEELIKRVEELEKNTQKSSRERELLLNRICELEDLVEDLTLQLKKSKKTIRTPVAPKESLAINNASKKTNAQEDEPWLFYCPKNKPYEEILRNLDFSEGYEITSSALVSEEALWTQILEKMNEEEIPKKLTALRKLVSVQLSSACHHELLIIVRGIPGNENPLFQLILPHIATLAEYVNIAWSEVENSNPELLGRIALVLECEQDLKVLSVDRGDTRLSLYVEKLL
;
A
#
# COMPACT_ATOMS: atom_id res chain seq x y z
N MET A 1 26.95 10.68 44.35
CA MET A 1 25.75 11.53 44.49
C MET A 1 25.76 12.69 43.51
N GLU A 2 26.85 13.46 43.40
CA GLU A 2 26.95 14.59 42.44
C GLU A 2 26.73 14.19 40.97
N GLU A 3 27.19 13.02 40.56
CA GLU A 3 27.02 12.52 39.19
C GLU A 3 25.55 12.15 38.86
N LEU A 4 24.81 11.64 39.84
CA LEU A 4 23.38 11.38 39.71
C LEU A 4 22.59 12.70 39.59
N ILE A 5 22.96 13.72 40.38
CA ILE A 5 22.30 15.02 40.33
C ILE A 5 22.49 15.66 38.95
N LYS A 6 23.71 15.64 38.41
CA LYS A 6 23.98 16.11 37.04
C LYS A 6 23.18 15.36 35.98
N ARG A 7 23.03 14.04 36.12
CA ARG A 7 22.26 13.24 35.17
C ARG A 7 20.76 13.54 35.23
N VAL A 8 20.23 13.80 36.42
CA VAL A 8 18.84 14.23 36.61
C VAL A 8 18.61 15.60 35.98
N GLU A 9 19.49 16.57 36.20
CA GLU A 9 19.41 17.90 35.56
C GLU A 9 19.47 17.83 34.02
N GLU A 10 20.31 16.94 33.48
CA GLU A 10 20.42 16.72 32.03
C GLU A 10 19.15 16.08 31.45
N LEU A 11 18.55 15.12 32.16
CA LEU A 11 17.28 14.51 31.79
C LEU A 11 16.14 15.53 31.84
N GLU A 12 16.05 16.34 32.88
CA GLU A 12 15.05 17.41 33.00
C GLU A 12 15.15 18.42 31.85
N LYS A 13 16.39 18.81 31.49
CA LYS A 13 16.63 19.71 30.36
C LYS A 13 16.21 19.08 29.02
N ASN A 14 16.47 17.79 28.83
CA ASN A 14 16.07 17.06 27.62
C ASN A 14 14.55 16.88 27.55
N THR A 15 13.89 16.58 28.67
CA THR A 15 12.43 16.50 28.75
C THR A 15 11.80 17.87 28.45
N GLN A 16 12.36 18.96 28.99
CA GLN A 16 11.87 20.30 28.70
C GLN A 16 12.06 20.69 27.22
N LYS A 17 13.20 20.32 26.62
CA LYS A 17 13.45 20.53 25.19
C LYS A 17 12.45 19.75 24.32
N SER A 18 12.26 18.46 24.61
CA SER A 18 11.31 17.60 23.91
C SER A 18 9.86 18.12 24.06
N SER A 19 9.50 18.64 25.23
CA SER A 19 8.18 19.26 25.46
C SER A 19 7.95 20.49 24.57
N ARG A 20 8.97 21.35 24.40
CA ARG A 20 8.87 22.53 23.52
C ARG A 20 8.80 22.15 22.05
N GLU A 21 9.60 21.17 21.62
CA GLU A 21 9.54 20.66 20.24
C GLU A 21 8.16 20.05 19.94
N ARG A 22 7.60 19.30 20.90
CA ARG A 22 6.24 18.76 20.79
C ARG A 22 5.20 19.87 20.67
N GLU A 23 5.29 20.93 21.46
CA GLU A 23 4.37 22.07 21.39
C GLU A 23 4.45 22.78 20.03
N LEU A 24 5.65 22.99 19.50
CA LEU A 24 5.86 23.56 18.16
C LEU A 24 5.27 22.67 17.06
N LEU A 25 5.45 21.37 17.15
CA LEU A 25 4.88 20.41 16.21
C LEU A 25 3.35 20.38 16.28
N LEU A 26 2.77 20.45 17.48
CA LEU A 26 1.32 20.52 17.66
C LEU A 26 0.74 21.80 17.05
N ASN A 27 1.38 22.95 17.29
CA ASN A 27 0.96 24.21 16.66
C ASN A 27 1.02 24.12 15.12
N ARG A 28 2.09 23.50 14.59
CA ARG A 28 2.22 23.31 13.15
C ARG A 28 1.15 22.37 12.58
N ILE A 29 0.75 21.34 13.32
CA ILE A 29 -0.35 20.46 12.92
C ILE A 29 -1.64 21.25 12.84
N CYS A 30 -1.97 22.07 13.86
CA CYS A 30 -3.17 22.91 13.82
C CYS A 30 -3.19 23.87 12.62
N GLU A 31 -2.06 24.52 12.32
CA GLU A 31 -1.95 25.37 11.12
C GLU A 31 -2.20 24.61 9.82
N LEU A 32 -1.73 23.35 9.73
CA LEU A 32 -1.93 22.51 8.56
C LEU A 32 -3.39 22.02 8.45
N GLU A 33 -4.03 21.72 9.58
CA GLU A 33 -5.45 21.35 9.64
C GLU A 33 -6.33 22.50 9.15
N ASP A 34 -6.08 23.73 9.62
CA ASP A 34 -6.78 24.94 9.16
C ASP A 34 -6.61 25.16 7.65
N LEU A 35 -5.39 24.99 7.13
CA LEU A 35 -5.11 25.11 5.68
C LEU A 35 -5.85 24.06 4.85
N VAL A 36 -5.92 22.82 5.33
CA VAL A 36 -6.64 21.74 4.65
C VAL A 36 -8.15 22.02 4.64
N GLU A 37 -8.70 22.53 5.74
CA GLU A 37 -10.10 22.93 5.82
C GLU A 37 -10.41 24.04 4.81
N ASP A 38 -9.57 25.07 4.73
CA ASP A 38 -9.72 26.19 3.80
C ASP A 38 -9.63 25.74 2.34
N LEU A 39 -8.67 24.89 1.99
CA LEU A 39 -8.54 24.32 0.64
C LEU A 39 -9.75 23.46 0.27
N THR A 40 -10.30 22.72 1.24
CA THR A 40 -11.50 21.91 1.06
C THR A 40 -12.73 22.79 0.83
N LEU A 41 -12.85 23.91 1.56
CA LEU A 41 -13.89 24.91 1.35
C LEU A 41 -13.78 25.58 -0.03
N GLN A 42 -12.56 25.90 -0.48
CA GLN A 42 -12.31 26.45 -1.82
C GLN A 42 -12.68 25.45 -2.93
N LEU A 43 -12.35 24.17 -2.76
CA LEU A 43 -12.77 23.07 -3.65
C LEU A 43 -14.30 22.91 -3.70
N LYS A 44 -14.99 23.03 -2.56
CA LYS A 44 -16.46 23.00 -2.52
C LYS A 44 -17.09 24.21 -3.22
N LYS A 45 -16.48 25.40 -3.09
CA LYS A 45 -16.94 26.63 -3.76
C LYS A 45 -16.66 26.64 -5.27
N SER A 46 -15.57 26.02 -5.71
CA SER A 46 -15.21 25.92 -7.15
C SER A 46 -15.97 24.82 -7.91
N LYS A 47 -16.62 23.87 -7.21
CA LYS A 47 -17.48 22.81 -7.80
C LYS A 47 -18.86 23.28 -8.29
N LYS A 48 -19.06 24.56 -8.64
CA LYS A 48 -20.15 24.95 -9.56
C LYS A 48 -19.69 24.64 -10.99
N THR A 49 -20.12 23.48 -11.48
CA THR A 49 -19.87 22.86 -12.81
C THR A 49 -18.90 21.69 -12.74
N ILE A 50 -19.37 20.57 -12.19
CA ILE A 50 -19.22 19.21 -12.75
C ILE A 50 -20.30 18.39 -12.05
N ARG A 51 -21.28 17.90 -12.81
CA ARG A 51 -22.31 16.98 -12.32
C ARG A 51 -21.62 15.66 -11.95
N THR A 52 -21.57 15.36 -10.66
CA THR A 52 -21.34 14.03 -10.11
C THR A 52 -22.70 13.42 -9.74
N PRO A 53 -22.90 12.09 -9.85
CA PRO A 53 -23.84 11.40 -8.99
C PRO A 53 -23.11 10.86 -7.76
N VAL A 54 -23.45 11.49 -6.63
CA VAL A 54 -23.72 10.89 -5.31
C VAL A 54 -22.55 10.29 -4.52
N ALA A 55 -22.23 10.99 -3.43
CA ALA A 55 -21.48 10.51 -2.27
C ALA A 55 -22.42 9.84 -1.24
N PRO A 56 -21.85 9.11 -0.25
CA PRO A 56 -22.33 9.28 1.12
C PRO A 56 -21.21 9.51 2.15
N LYS A 57 -21.27 10.71 2.76
CA LYS A 57 -21.10 11.05 4.18
C LYS A 57 -19.91 10.46 4.97
N GLU A 58 -18.86 11.28 5.10
CA GLU A 58 -17.82 11.17 6.13
C GLU A 58 -18.31 11.74 7.48
N SER A 59 -18.27 10.92 8.52
CA SER A 59 -18.13 11.36 9.91
C SER A 59 -16.66 11.23 10.31
N LEU A 60 -16.09 12.34 10.74
CA LEU A 60 -14.77 12.48 11.35
C LEU A 60 -14.50 11.40 12.40
N ALA A 61 -13.47 10.58 12.19
CA ALA A 61 -12.86 9.75 13.22
C ALA A 61 -11.34 9.70 13.03
N ILE A 62 -10.67 10.75 13.51
CA ILE A 62 -9.27 10.68 13.90
C ILE A 62 -9.21 9.74 15.11
N ASN A 63 -8.65 8.54 14.97
CA ASN A 63 -8.21 7.74 16.10
C ASN A 63 -7.12 6.73 15.72
N ASN A 64 -5.88 7.09 16.06
CA ASN A 64 -4.87 6.24 16.67
C ASN A 64 -4.48 4.94 15.94
N ALA A 65 -3.51 5.10 15.05
CA ALA A 65 -2.46 4.11 14.81
C ALA A 65 -1.69 3.83 16.12
N SER A 66 -2.22 2.97 16.99
CA SER A 66 -1.48 2.25 18.04
C SER A 66 -2.47 1.49 18.95
N LYS A 67 -2.93 0.33 18.47
CA LYS A 67 -3.26 -0.83 19.31
C LYS A 67 -3.36 -2.08 18.42
N LYS A 68 -2.18 -2.65 18.13
CA LYS A 68 -2.05 -4.09 17.95
C LYS A 68 -2.54 -4.75 19.22
N THR A 69 -3.65 -5.46 19.17
CA THR A 69 -4.03 -6.58 20.05
C THR A 69 -5.44 -7.04 19.65
N ASN A 70 -5.48 -7.90 18.62
CA ASN A 70 -6.21 -9.16 18.67
C ASN A 70 -5.60 -10.05 17.60
N ALA A 71 -5.05 -11.16 18.03
CA ALA A 71 -4.58 -12.23 17.16
C ALA A 71 -5.79 -12.94 16.55
N GLN A 72 -6.46 -12.29 15.60
CA GLN A 72 -6.81 -13.02 14.39
C GLN A 72 -5.47 -13.24 13.69
N GLU A 73 -5.14 -14.49 13.40
CA GLU A 73 -4.04 -14.79 12.50
C GLU A 73 -4.38 -14.05 11.20
N ASP A 74 -3.72 -12.91 10.94
CA ASP A 74 -3.88 -12.18 9.69
C ASP A 74 -3.54 -13.19 8.58
N GLU A 75 -4.53 -13.62 7.81
CA GLU A 75 -4.31 -14.56 6.74
C GLU A 75 -3.23 -13.97 5.81
N PRO A 76 -2.22 -14.76 5.44
CA PRO A 76 -1.18 -14.29 4.53
C PRO A 76 -1.86 -13.83 3.23
N TRP A 77 -1.59 -12.60 2.81
CA TRP A 77 -2.08 -12.08 1.53
C TRP A 77 -0.97 -12.04 0.48
N LEU A 78 0.29 -12.22 0.87
CA LEU A 78 1.45 -12.18 -0.01
C LEU A 78 2.12 -13.55 -0.07
N PHE A 79 2.12 -14.16 -1.25
CA PHE A 79 2.60 -15.51 -1.47
C PHE A 79 3.70 -15.55 -2.53
N TYR A 80 4.53 -16.58 -2.48
CA TYR A 80 5.38 -16.99 -3.60
C TYR A 80 5.05 -18.41 -4.06
N CYS A 81 5.21 -18.68 -5.35
CA CYS A 81 5.08 -20.01 -5.92
C CYS A 81 6.24 -20.32 -6.89
N PRO A 82 6.60 -21.60 -7.08
CA PRO A 82 7.60 -21.98 -8.06
C PRO A 82 7.08 -21.73 -9.49
N LYS A 83 8.02 -21.55 -10.43
CA LYS A 83 7.70 -21.33 -11.85
C LYS A 83 6.76 -22.38 -12.44
N ASN A 84 5.91 -21.90 -13.35
CA ASN A 84 4.97 -22.70 -14.15
C ASN A 84 3.86 -23.37 -13.33
N LYS A 85 3.54 -22.87 -12.13
CA LYS A 85 2.36 -23.34 -11.39
C LYS A 85 1.09 -22.94 -12.18
N PRO A 86 0.23 -23.88 -12.59
CA PRO A 86 -0.96 -23.57 -13.39
C PRO A 86 -1.86 -22.53 -12.73
N TYR A 87 -2.44 -21.62 -13.52
CA TYR A 87 -3.37 -20.60 -13.05
C TYR A 87 -4.54 -21.19 -12.24
N GLU A 88 -5.17 -22.25 -12.76
CA GLU A 88 -6.28 -22.95 -12.09
C GLU A 88 -5.89 -23.57 -10.75
N GLU A 89 -4.63 -24.00 -10.60
CA GLU A 89 -4.12 -24.54 -9.34
C GLU A 89 -3.94 -23.43 -8.30
N ILE A 90 -3.44 -22.26 -8.71
CA ILE A 90 -3.32 -21.09 -7.82
C ILE A 90 -4.71 -20.64 -7.35
N LEU A 91 -5.68 -20.54 -8.27
CA LEU A 91 -7.06 -20.19 -7.93
C LEU A 91 -7.65 -21.17 -6.92
N ARG A 92 -7.50 -22.49 -7.17
CA ARG A 92 -8.03 -23.53 -6.28
C ARG A 92 -7.38 -23.52 -4.90
N ASN A 93 -6.06 -23.30 -4.82
CA ASN A 93 -5.34 -23.33 -3.55
C ASN A 93 -5.69 -22.14 -2.66
N LEU A 94 -6.03 -21.00 -3.27
CA LEU A 94 -6.43 -19.79 -2.56
C LEU A 94 -7.95 -19.59 -2.51
N ASP A 95 -8.71 -20.48 -3.15
CA ASP A 95 -10.17 -20.44 -3.28
C ASP A 95 -10.72 -19.15 -3.94
N PHE A 96 -10.01 -18.61 -4.94
CA PHE A 96 -10.45 -17.42 -5.70
C PHE A 96 -11.23 -17.80 -6.95
N SER A 97 -12.21 -16.95 -7.32
CA SER A 97 -12.99 -17.14 -8.55
C SER A 97 -12.21 -16.76 -9.80
N GLU A 98 -11.46 -15.66 -9.72
CA GLU A 98 -10.69 -15.08 -10.82
C GLU A 98 -9.48 -14.31 -10.29
N GLY A 99 -8.53 -13.99 -11.17
CA GLY A 99 -7.33 -13.24 -10.84
C GLY A 99 -6.66 -12.64 -12.07
N TYR A 100 -5.82 -11.64 -11.84
CA TYR A 100 -5.14 -10.88 -12.87
C TYR A 100 -3.69 -11.35 -13.02
N GLU A 101 -3.35 -11.89 -14.19
CA GLU A 101 -1.99 -12.32 -14.51
C GLU A 101 -1.18 -11.22 -15.22
N ILE A 102 -0.06 -10.83 -14.62
CA ILE A 102 0.90 -9.87 -15.19
C ILE A 102 2.28 -10.53 -15.38
N THR A 103 3.02 -10.11 -16.40
CA THR A 103 4.30 -10.73 -16.75
C THR A 103 5.47 -9.87 -16.27
N SER A 104 6.38 -10.45 -15.49
CA SER A 104 7.55 -9.76 -14.92
C SER A 104 8.44 -9.05 -15.96
N SER A 105 8.55 -9.60 -17.17
CA SER A 105 9.41 -9.05 -18.23
C SER A 105 8.95 -7.68 -18.73
N ALA A 106 7.68 -7.33 -18.53
CA ALA A 106 7.13 -6.02 -18.88
C ALA A 106 7.29 -4.99 -17.76
N LEU A 107 7.67 -5.40 -16.54
CA LEU A 107 7.75 -4.55 -15.35
C LEU A 107 9.07 -3.78 -15.25
N VAL A 108 9.53 -3.18 -16.35
CA VAL A 108 10.81 -2.46 -16.42
C VAL A 108 10.72 -1.02 -15.88
N SER A 109 9.51 -0.46 -15.85
CA SER A 109 9.23 0.85 -15.26
C SER A 109 7.92 0.81 -14.47
N GLU A 110 7.73 1.81 -13.62
CA GLU A 110 6.52 1.93 -12.83
C GLU A 110 5.30 2.22 -13.71
N GLU A 111 5.46 3.03 -14.76
CA GLU A 111 4.41 3.26 -15.76
C GLU A 111 3.98 1.96 -16.44
N ALA A 112 4.94 1.09 -16.78
CA ALA A 112 4.66 -0.19 -17.43
C ALA A 112 3.89 -1.13 -16.50
N LEU A 113 4.26 -1.17 -15.21
CA LEU A 113 3.52 -1.89 -14.16
C LEU A 113 2.06 -1.44 -14.10
N TRP A 114 1.82 -0.15 -13.96
CA TRP A 114 0.46 0.40 -13.82
C TRP A 114 -0.37 0.23 -15.07
N THR A 115 0.23 0.41 -16.25
CA THR A 115 -0.44 0.19 -17.52
C THR A 115 -0.90 -1.26 -17.62
N GLN A 116 -0.01 -2.23 -17.33
CA GLN A 116 -0.34 -3.65 -17.44
C GLN A 116 -1.44 -4.07 -16.45
N ILE A 117 -1.44 -3.54 -15.23
CA ILE A 117 -2.50 -3.83 -14.25
C ILE A 117 -3.85 -3.27 -14.72
N LEU A 118 -3.88 -2.02 -15.17
CA LEU A 118 -5.11 -1.38 -15.65
C LEU A 118 -5.66 -2.08 -16.90
N GLU A 119 -4.79 -2.50 -17.82
CA GLU A 119 -5.18 -3.31 -18.99
C GLU A 119 -5.84 -4.62 -18.57
N LYS A 120 -5.33 -5.30 -17.52
CA LYS A 120 -5.91 -6.55 -17.01
C LYS A 120 -7.24 -6.35 -16.29
N MET A 121 -7.45 -5.17 -15.72
CA MET A 121 -8.72 -4.75 -15.12
C MET A 121 -9.72 -4.21 -16.14
N ASN A 122 -9.44 -4.32 -17.44
CA ASN A 122 -10.28 -3.85 -18.56
C ASN A 122 -10.56 -2.34 -18.55
N GLU A 123 -9.60 -1.53 -18.10
CA GLU A 123 -9.71 -0.07 -18.18
C GLU A 123 -9.47 0.42 -19.61
N GLU A 124 -10.45 1.12 -20.19
CA GLU A 124 -10.39 1.56 -21.59
C GLU A 124 -9.56 2.83 -21.77
N GLU A 125 -9.58 3.74 -20.79
CA GLU A 125 -8.92 5.04 -20.85
C GLU A 125 -7.69 5.11 -19.94
N ILE A 126 -6.58 4.53 -20.38
CA ILE A 126 -5.32 4.52 -19.61
C ILE A 126 -4.56 5.85 -19.78
N PRO A 127 -4.36 6.63 -18.70
CA PRO A 127 -3.62 7.90 -18.77
C PRO A 127 -2.14 7.67 -19.08
N LYS A 128 -1.52 8.60 -19.83
CA LYS A 128 -0.07 8.53 -20.13
C LYS A 128 0.84 9.09 -19.03
N LYS A 129 0.28 9.85 -18.09
CA LYS A 129 1.06 10.50 -17.01
C LYS A 129 1.09 9.59 -15.79
N LEU A 130 2.28 9.34 -15.25
CA LEU A 130 2.47 8.50 -14.05
C LEU A 130 1.59 8.94 -12.87
N THR A 131 1.44 10.24 -12.64
CA THR A 131 0.59 10.75 -11.55
C THR A 131 -0.90 10.45 -11.75
N ALA A 132 -1.37 10.38 -12.99
CA ALA A 132 -2.74 10.00 -13.30
C ALA A 132 -2.91 8.48 -13.26
N LEU A 133 -1.91 7.71 -13.72
CA LEU A 133 -1.86 6.25 -13.59
C LEU A 133 -1.97 5.82 -12.13
N ARG A 134 -1.12 6.37 -11.24
CA ARG A 134 -1.14 6.06 -9.81
C ARG A 134 -2.51 6.30 -9.19
N LYS A 135 -3.16 7.42 -9.52
CA LYS A 135 -4.50 7.75 -9.01
C LYS A 135 -5.54 6.74 -9.49
N LEU A 136 -5.53 6.41 -10.79
CA LEU A 136 -6.49 5.48 -11.36
C LEU A 136 -6.29 4.07 -10.80
N VAL A 137 -5.05 3.59 -10.70
CA VAL A 137 -4.70 2.32 -10.06
C VAL A 137 -5.17 2.29 -8.62
N SER A 138 -4.94 3.33 -7.82
CA SER A 138 -5.44 3.37 -6.44
C SER A 138 -6.96 3.21 -6.38
N VAL A 139 -7.71 3.92 -7.23
CA VAL A 139 -9.18 3.79 -7.28
C VAL A 139 -9.60 2.37 -7.67
N GLN A 140 -8.97 1.79 -8.69
CA GLN A 140 -9.30 0.45 -9.17
C GLN A 140 -8.94 -0.65 -8.16
N LEU A 141 -7.78 -0.56 -7.52
CA LEU A 141 -7.37 -1.50 -6.47
C LEU A 141 -8.30 -1.42 -5.26
N SER A 142 -8.60 -0.21 -4.78
CA SER A 142 -9.54 -0.04 -3.66
C SER A 142 -10.91 -0.59 -4.05
N SER A 143 -11.41 -0.35 -5.27
CA SER A 143 -12.65 -0.95 -5.76
C SER A 143 -12.60 -2.49 -5.76
N ALA A 144 -11.53 -3.09 -6.28
CA ALA A 144 -11.36 -4.55 -6.32
C ALA A 144 -11.26 -5.17 -4.92
N CYS A 145 -10.68 -4.46 -3.94
CA CYS A 145 -10.64 -4.88 -2.54
C CYS A 145 -12.03 -4.99 -1.89
N HIS A 146 -13.11 -4.48 -2.51
CA HIS A 146 -14.47 -4.69 -2.01
C HIS A 146 -15.03 -6.10 -2.32
N HIS A 147 -14.32 -6.88 -3.15
CA HIS A 147 -14.77 -8.19 -3.64
C HIS A 147 -13.65 -9.23 -3.50
N GLU A 148 -13.00 -9.59 -4.60
CA GLU A 148 -11.86 -10.49 -4.64
C GLU A 148 -10.78 -9.85 -5.50
N LEU A 149 -9.60 -9.64 -4.93
CA LEU A 149 -8.43 -9.15 -5.64
C LEU A 149 -7.32 -10.19 -5.57
N LEU A 150 -7.14 -10.95 -6.64
CA LEU A 150 -5.98 -11.79 -6.83
C LEU A 150 -5.10 -11.22 -7.95
N ILE A 151 -3.83 -10.95 -7.67
CA ILE A 151 -2.84 -10.56 -8.68
C ILE A 151 -1.72 -11.61 -8.69
N ILE A 152 -1.38 -12.11 -9.88
CA ILE A 152 -0.32 -13.10 -10.07
C ILE A 152 0.77 -12.48 -10.95
N VAL A 153 1.97 -12.34 -10.38
CA VAL A 153 3.16 -11.86 -11.10
C VAL A 153 3.94 -13.05 -11.63
N ARG A 154 3.88 -13.27 -12.94
CA ARG A 154 4.47 -14.43 -13.62
C ARG A 154 5.93 -14.21 -13.98
N GLY A 155 6.72 -15.28 -13.90
CA GLY A 155 8.05 -15.34 -14.49
C GLY A 155 9.14 -14.49 -13.83
N ILE A 156 9.07 -14.23 -12.52
CA ILE A 156 10.12 -13.47 -11.81
C ILE A 156 11.43 -14.28 -11.88
N PRO A 157 12.50 -13.75 -12.50
CA PRO A 157 13.76 -14.45 -12.61
C PRO A 157 14.51 -14.52 -11.27
N GLY A 158 15.51 -15.39 -11.17
CA GLY A 158 16.37 -15.50 -10.00
C GLY A 158 17.33 -14.32 -9.84
N ASN A 159 17.96 -14.21 -8.67
CA ASN A 159 18.90 -13.14 -8.33
C ASN A 159 20.13 -13.03 -9.25
N GLU A 160 20.47 -14.10 -9.97
CA GLU A 160 21.55 -14.11 -10.97
C GLU A 160 21.20 -13.31 -12.23
N ASN A 161 19.90 -13.11 -12.51
CA ASN A 161 19.45 -12.36 -13.67
C ASN A 161 19.43 -10.85 -13.37
N PRO A 162 20.04 -9.99 -14.21
CA PRO A 162 20.03 -8.54 -13.99
C PRO A 162 18.62 -7.93 -13.96
N LEU A 163 17.64 -8.56 -14.62
CA LEU A 163 16.24 -8.12 -14.58
C LEU A 163 15.66 -8.23 -13.16
N PHE A 164 16.13 -9.16 -12.33
CA PHE A 164 15.60 -9.35 -10.97
C PHE A 164 15.72 -8.07 -10.15
N GLN A 165 16.90 -7.43 -10.13
CA GLN A 165 17.11 -6.19 -9.39
C GLN A 165 16.34 -5.00 -9.96
N LEU A 166 16.03 -5.04 -11.26
CA LEU A 166 15.25 -3.98 -11.92
C LEU A 166 13.76 -4.06 -11.57
N ILE A 167 13.18 -5.26 -11.51
CA ILE A 167 11.74 -5.46 -11.31
C ILE A 167 11.35 -5.48 -9.82
N LEU A 168 12.26 -5.87 -8.93
CA LEU A 168 11.96 -6.05 -7.51
C LEU A 168 11.38 -4.78 -6.85
N PRO A 169 11.90 -3.56 -7.12
CA PRO A 169 11.29 -2.32 -6.64
C PRO A 169 9.86 -2.11 -7.12
N HIS A 170 9.55 -2.50 -8.36
CA HIS A 170 8.21 -2.37 -8.94
C HIS A 170 7.24 -3.37 -8.30
N ILE A 171 7.67 -4.61 -8.06
CA ILE A 171 6.88 -5.62 -7.34
C ILE A 171 6.60 -5.17 -5.90
N ALA A 172 7.58 -4.57 -5.22
CA ALA A 172 7.36 -4.02 -3.89
C ALA A 172 6.41 -2.81 -3.90
N THR A 173 6.50 -1.97 -4.93
CA THR A 173 5.54 -0.87 -5.13
C THR A 173 4.12 -1.40 -5.33
N LEU A 174 3.95 -2.46 -6.13
CA LEU A 174 2.65 -3.13 -6.27
C LEU A 174 2.12 -3.63 -4.92
N ALA A 175 2.93 -4.38 -4.17
CA ALA A 175 2.54 -4.92 -2.88
C ALA A 175 2.15 -3.81 -1.89
N GLU A 176 2.89 -2.70 -1.87
CA GLU A 176 2.55 -1.53 -1.07
C GLU A 176 1.19 -0.92 -1.46
N TYR A 177 0.95 -0.74 -2.76
CA TYR A 177 -0.33 -0.20 -3.26
C TYR A 177 -1.52 -1.10 -2.91
N VAL A 178 -1.37 -2.42 -3.03
CA VAL A 178 -2.38 -3.39 -2.61
C VAL A 178 -2.65 -3.28 -1.10
N ASN A 179 -1.58 -3.22 -0.30
CA ASN A 179 -1.71 -3.10 1.15
C ASN A 179 -2.38 -1.79 1.57
N ILE A 180 -2.06 -0.68 0.91
CA ILE A 180 -2.69 0.63 1.16
C ILE A 180 -4.19 0.56 0.79
N ALA A 181 -4.53 0.04 -0.39
CA ALA A 181 -5.91 -0.08 -0.85
C ALA A 181 -6.73 -0.95 0.11
N TRP A 182 -6.18 -2.08 0.55
CA TRP A 182 -6.82 -2.97 1.51
C TRP A 182 -7.03 -2.28 2.87
N SER A 183 -5.98 -1.62 3.40
CA SER A 183 -6.07 -0.87 4.66
C SER A 183 -7.10 0.27 4.58
N GLU A 184 -7.21 0.95 3.43
CA GLU A 184 -8.19 2.02 3.25
C GLU A 184 -9.63 1.50 3.34
N VAL A 185 -9.93 0.37 2.70
CA VAL A 185 -11.25 -0.28 2.76
C VAL A 185 -11.54 -0.82 4.16
N GLU A 186 -10.56 -1.48 4.79
CA GLU A 186 -10.68 -1.99 6.16
C GLU A 186 -11.03 -0.88 7.15
N ASN A 187 -10.38 0.27 7.06
CA ASN A 187 -10.61 1.40 7.96
C ASN A 187 -11.89 2.18 7.65
N SER A 188 -12.29 2.27 6.37
CA SER A 188 -13.41 3.11 5.94
C SER A 188 -14.74 2.36 5.96
N ASN A 189 -14.77 1.14 5.41
CA ASN A 189 -15.97 0.31 5.26
C ASN A 189 -15.61 -1.18 5.44
N PRO A 190 -15.30 -1.63 6.68
CA PRO A 190 -14.85 -3.01 6.93
C PRO A 190 -15.87 -4.08 6.52
N GLU A 191 -17.15 -3.73 6.50
CA GLU A 191 -18.24 -4.61 6.05
C GLU A 191 -18.27 -4.87 4.54
N LEU A 192 -17.51 -4.09 3.77
CA LEU A 192 -17.30 -4.32 2.34
C LEU A 192 -15.93 -4.97 2.07
N LEU A 193 -15.16 -5.31 3.09
CA LEU A 193 -13.81 -5.86 2.91
C LEU A 193 -13.89 -7.24 2.25
N GLY A 194 -13.28 -7.34 1.08
CA GLY A 194 -13.14 -8.55 0.31
C GLY A 194 -11.92 -9.39 0.68
N ARG A 195 -11.60 -10.36 -0.19
CA ARG A 195 -10.37 -11.18 -0.10
C ARG A 195 -9.29 -10.60 -0.98
N ILE A 196 -8.05 -10.58 -0.49
CA ILE A 196 -6.89 -10.10 -1.26
C ILE A 196 -5.78 -11.15 -1.28
N ALA A 197 -5.11 -11.29 -2.43
CA ALA A 197 -3.94 -12.12 -2.58
C ALA A 197 -3.00 -11.57 -3.68
N LEU A 198 -1.71 -11.53 -3.39
CA LEU A 198 -0.64 -11.23 -4.34
C LEU A 198 0.29 -12.43 -4.40
N VAL A 199 0.40 -13.07 -5.56
CA VAL A 199 1.20 -14.28 -5.78
C VAL A 199 2.38 -13.96 -6.67
N LEU A 200 3.59 -14.25 -6.18
CA LEU A 200 4.85 -14.02 -6.88
C LEU A 200 5.42 -15.34 -7.41
N GLU A 201 5.35 -15.55 -8.72
CA GLU A 201 5.93 -16.73 -9.35
C GLU A 201 7.44 -16.51 -9.61
N CYS A 202 8.29 -17.19 -8.84
CA CYS A 202 9.74 -16.94 -8.79
C CYS A 202 10.57 -18.19 -9.14
N GLU A 203 11.76 -17.99 -9.71
CA GLU A 203 12.78 -19.06 -9.88
C GLU A 203 13.41 -19.52 -8.55
N GLN A 204 13.38 -18.64 -7.55
CA GLN A 204 14.02 -18.84 -6.26
C GLN A 204 13.00 -18.67 -5.13
N ASP A 205 13.30 -19.27 -3.98
CA ASP A 205 12.51 -19.07 -2.77
C ASP A 205 12.59 -17.60 -2.33
N LEU A 206 11.44 -16.95 -2.24
CA LEU A 206 11.31 -15.57 -1.77
C LEU A 206 10.57 -15.57 -0.44
N LYS A 207 11.31 -15.39 0.66
CA LYS A 207 10.73 -15.35 2.03
C LYS A 207 10.42 -13.93 2.51
N VAL A 208 11.19 -12.97 2.01
CA VAL A 208 11.06 -11.57 2.36
C VAL A 208 11.23 -10.74 1.10
N LEU A 209 10.25 -9.90 0.83
CA LEU A 209 10.33 -8.86 -0.18
C LEU A 209 10.79 -7.57 0.52
N SER A 210 12.07 -7.23 0.38
CA SER A 210 12.62 -6.00 0.95
C SER A 210 13.11 -5.05 -0.13
N VAL A 211 12.67 -3.79 -0.06
CA VAL A 211 13.11 -2.73 -0.97
C VAL A 211 13.52 -1.51 -0.18
N ASP A 212 14.74 -1.05 -0.43
CA ASP A 212 15.29 0.17 0.15
C ASP A 212 14.91 1.36 -0.75
N ARG A 213 14.15 2.30 -0.22
CA ARG A 213 13.76 3.55 -0.87
C ARG A 213 14.38 4.73 -0.15
N GLY A 214 15.67 4.95 -0.40
CA GLY A 214 16.41 6.09 0.15
C GLY A 214 16.42 6.11 1.68
N ASP A 215 15.39 6.72 2.28
CA ASP A 215 15.21 6.90 3.72
C ASP A 215 14.29 5.86 4.38
N THR A 216 13.56 5.04 3.61
CA THR A 216 12.65 4.02 4.14
C THR A 216 12.94 2.63 3.57
N ARG A 217 12.81 1.60 4.42
CA ARG A 217 12.90 0.19 4.00
C ARG A 217 11.53 -0.46 4.14
N LEU A 218 10.95 -0.86 3.03
CA LEU A 218 9.77 -1.74 3.04
C LEU A 218 10.28 -3.18 3.19
N SER A 219 9.71 -3.96 4.10
CA SER A 219 10.00 -5.39 4.25
C SER A 219 8.71 -6.14 4.50
N LEU A 220 8.31 -6.95 3.53
CA LEU A 220 7.09 -7.75 3.57
C LEU A 220 7.47 -9.23 3.67
N TYR A 221 6.80 -9.95 4.55
CA TYR A 221 6.94 -11.41 4.64
C TYR A 221 6.13 -12.05 3.51
N VAL A 222 6.72 -13.07 2.90
CA VAL A 222 6.14 -13.77 1.75
C VAL A 222 6.00 -15.24 2.12
N GLU A 223 4.78 -15.75 2.04
CA GLU A 223 4.47 -17.14 2.39
C GLU A 223 4.60 -18.06 1.19
N LYS A 224 5.00 -19.32 1.41
CA LYS A 224 5.06 -20.30 0.32
C LYS A 224 3.65 -20.78 0.00
N LEU A 225 3.21 -20.60 -1.23
CA LEU A 225 1.98 -21.19 -1.72
C LEU A 225 2.19 -22.70 -1.91
N LEU A 226 1.59 -23.49 -1.01
CA LEU A 226 1.57 -24.95 -1.08
C LEU A 226 0.96 -25.43 -2.39
#